data_AF-A0A6A3BJ94-F1
#
_entry.id   AF-A0A6A3BJ94-F1
#
_cell.length_a   1.000
_cell.length_b   1.000
_cell.length_c   1.000
_cell.angle_alpha   90.00
_cell.angle_beta   90.00
_cell.angle_gamma   90.00
#
_symmetry.space_group_name_H-M   'P 1'
#
loop_
_entity.id
_entity.type
_entity.pdbx_description
1 polymer ?
#
loop_
_entity_poly.entity_id
_entity_poly.type
_entity_poly.pdbx_seq_one_letter_code
_entity_poly.pdbx_strand_id
1 'polypeptide(L)'
;MATQNTVDGASTDWTGGRAASFNIIPSSTGAARAVRKVLPALNGKLTGMSFRVPTVDVSVVDLTVRLEKSASAESEGKLKGILGYIEEDVVSTDFIGDSRQVPPNESSIFDAKAGIALNGNFVKLVSWYDNEWGYSSRVIDFLEEMYQGRLLTLNRIARVMRRFAGAGKWENAVRILMNWKLLDWRRIQS
;
A
#
# COMPACT_ATOMS: atom_id res chain seq x y z
N MET A 1 2.20 -7.71 13.64
CA MET A 1 2.85 -8.88 14.27
C MET A 1 2.33 -9.23 15.67
N ALA A 2 1.19 -8.70 16.13
CA ALA A 2 0.72 -8.87 17.51
C ALA A 2 0.08 -10.23 17.86
N THR A 3 -0.18 -11.10 16.88
CA THR A 3 -0.86 -12.38 17.08
C THR A 3 0.10 -13.56 17.32
N GLN A 4 1.42 -13.30 17.36
CA GLN A 4 2.42 -14.35 17.59
C GLN A 4 2.66 -14.56 19.08
N ASN A 5 2.82 -15.82 19.47
CA ASN A 5 2.99 -16.17 20.86
C ASN A 5 4.45 -15.99 21.31
N THR A 6 4.63 -15.56 22.56
CA THR A 6 5.95 -15.47 23.21
C THR A 6 6.55 -16.85 23.48
N VAL A 7 5.70 -17.84 23.74
CA VAL A 7 6.05 -19.25 23.95
C VAL A 7 5.16 -20.14 23.09
N ASP A 8 5.48 -21.42 22.99
CA ASP A 8 4.63 -22.39 22.28
C ASP A 8 3.22 -22.42 22.91
N GLY A 9 2.20 -22.23 22.08
CA GLY A 9 0.80 -22.11 22.52
C GLY A 9 -0.20 -22.61 21.49
N ALA A 10 -1.45 -22.77 21.92
CA ALA A 10 -2.53 -23.20 21.05
C ALA A 10 -2.80 -22.17 19.95
N SER A 11 -2.89 -22.65 18.71
CA SER A 11 -3.17 -21.83 17.54
C SER A 11 -3.84 -22.68 16.45
N THR A 12 -4.70 -22.06 15.65
CA THR A 12 -5.28 -22.69 14.45
C THR A 12 -4.22 -22.95 13.39
N ASP A 13 -3.20 -22.09 13.32
CA ASP A 13 -1.97 -22.30 12.58
C ASP A 13 -0.90 -22.87 13.53
N TRP A 14 -0.60 -24.17 13.40
CA TRP A 14 0.33 -24.88 14.26
C TRP A 14 1.75 -24.28 14.22
N THR A 15 2.16 -23.77 13.06
CA THR A 15 3.48 -23.13 12.92
C THR A 15 3.48 -21.74 13.54
N GLY A 16 2.39 -20.98 13.37
CA GLY A 16 2.20 -19.65 13.97
C GLY A 16 2.07 -19.65 15.50
N GLY A 17 1.71 -20.80 16.10
CA GLY A 17 1.60 -20.95 17.55
C GLY A 17 2.94 -21.14 18.27
N ARG A 18 4.04 -21.32 17.54
CA ARG A 18 5.38 -21.52 18.10
C ARG A 18 6.00 -20.21 18.60
N ALA A 19 6.88 -20.30 19.58
CA ALA A 19 7.56 -19.15 20.19
C ALA A 19 8.27 -18.27 19.14
N ALA A 20 7.83 -17.01 19.00
CA ALA A 20 8.28 -16.13 17.91
C ALA A 20 9.76 -15.75 18.00
N SER A 21 10.27 -15.55 19.21
CA SER A 21 11.64 -15.03 19.42
C SER A 21 12.76 -16.01 19.05
N PHE A 22 12.44 -17.29 18.88
CA PHE A 22 13.42 -18.35 18.66
C PHE A 22 13.27 -19.06 17.31
N ASN A 23 12.27 -18.71 16.52
CA ASN A 23 11.92 -19.44 15.30
C ASN A 23 11.84 -18.54 14.08
N ILE A 24 12.28 -19.08 12.93
CA ILE A 24 11.89 -18.60 11.62
C ILE A 24 10.64 -19.38 11.23
N ILE A 25 9.50 -18.70 11.17
CA ILE A 25 8.19 -19.34 11.03
C ILE A 25 7.65 -19.09 9.63
N PRO A 26 7.53 -20.13 8.78
CA PRO A 26 6.84 -20.02 7.50
C PRO A 26 5.38 -19.61 7.71
N SER A 27 4.87 -18.74 6.85
CA SER A 27 3.49 -18.28 6.89
C SER A 27 2.96 -18.09 5.47
N SER A 28 1.66 -18.35 5.29
CA SER A 28 0.97 -17.91 4.08
C SER A 28 0.78 -16.39 4.11
N THR A 29 0.68 -15.77 2.92
CA THR A 29 0.43 -14.33 2.77
C THR A 29 -0.66 -14.03 1.76
N GLY A 30 -1.45 -13.00 2.04
CA GLY A 30 -2.45 -12.46 1.13
C GLY A 30 -1.90 -11.47 0.11
N ALA A 31 -0.64 -11.01 0.26
CA ALA A 31 -0.07 -9.91 -0.53
C ALA A 31 -0.13 -10.17 -2.05
N ALA A 32 0.29 -11.36 -2.48
CA ALA A 32 0.20 -11.77 -3.88
C ALA A 32 -1.23 -11.73 -4.43
N ARG A 33 -2.22 -12.12 -3.61
CA ARG A 33 -3.64 -12.06 -4.01
C ARG A 33 -4.13 -10.62 -4.12
N ALA A 34 -3.65 -9.72 -3.27
CA ALA A 34 -3.99 -8.30 -3.30
C ALA A 34 -3.40 -7.61 -4.54
N VAL A 35 -2.11 -7.85 -4.85
CA VAL A 35 -1.46 -7.30 -6.06
C VAL A 35 -2.23 -7.69 -7.32
N ARG A 36 -2.69 -8.96 -7.40
CA ARG A 36 -3.52 -9.44 -8.51
C ARG A 36 -4.85 -8.71 -8.67
N LYS A 37 -5.44 -8.17 -7.59
CA LYS A 37 -6.66 -7.35 -7.66
C LYS A 37 -6.39 -5.94 -8.16
N VAL A 38 -5.25 -5.35 -7.75
CA VAL A 38 -4.86 -3.98 -8.14
C VAL A 38 -4.31 -3.94 -9.56
N LEU A 39 -3.57 -4.98 -9.97
CA LEU A 39 -2.94 -5.12 -11.28
C LEU A 39 -3.41 -6.41 -11.96
N PRO A 40 -4.58 -6.41 -12.63
CA PRO A 40 -5.15 -7.61 -13.25
C PRO A 40 -4.24 -8.30 -14.28
N ALA A 41 -3.33 -7.55 -14.91
CA ALA A 41 -2.33 -8.08 -15.86
C ALA A 41 -1.35 -9.10 -15.23
N LEU A 42 -1.26 -9.12 -13.89
CA LEU A 42 -0.44 -10.05 -13.12
C LEU A 42 -1.21 -11.29 -12.63
N ASN A 43 -2.48 -11.45 -13.04
CA ASN A 43 -3.25 -12.65 -12.71
C ASN A 43 -2.57 -13.92 -13.24
N GLY A 44 -2.41 -14.90 -12.35
CA GLY A 44 -1.70 -16.15 -12.64
C GLY A 44 -0.17 -16.04 -12.74
N LYS A 45 0.41 -14.83 -12.65
CA LYS A 45 1.86 -14.59 -12.83
C LYS A 45 2.61 -14.37 -11.53
N LEU A 46 1.91 -14.02 -10.45
CA LEU A 46 2.52 -13.69 -9.16
C LEU A 46 1.89 -14.52 -8.03
N THR A 47 2.76 -15.09 -7.20
CA THR A 47 2.45 -15.80 -5.96
C THR A 47 3.54 -15.49 -4.92
N GLY A 48 3.34 -15.90 -3.67
CA GLY A 48 4.36 -15.73 -2.64
C GLY A 48 3.99 -16.41 -1.33
N MET A 49 4.95 -16.42 -0.43
CA MET A 49 4.83 -16.82 0.97
C MET A 49 5.55 -15.78 1.84
N SER A 50 5.54 -15.94 3.15
CA SER A 50 6.34 -15.12 4.05
C SER A 50 7.05 -15.97 5.08
N PHE A 51 8.14 -15.44 5.62
CA PHE A 51 8.77 -15.93 6.84
C PHE A 51 8.64 -14.86 7.91
N ARG A 52 8.26 -15.29 9.11
CA ARG A 52 8.29 -14.44 10.30
C ARG A 52 9.62 -14.70 10.98
N VAL A 53 10.39 -13.65 11.21
CA VAL A 53 11.71 -13.72 11.83
C VAL A 53 11.71 -12.92 13.15
N PRO A 54 12.67 -13.19 14.07
CA PRO A 54 12.74 -12.51 15.36
C PRO A 54 13.23 -11.04 15.29
N THR A 55 12.59 -10.22 14.47
CA THR A 55 12.81 -8.77 14.40
C THR A 55 11.60 -8.03 14.95
N VAL A 56 11.84 -6.88 15.59
CA VAL A 56 10.79 -6.13 16.30
C VAL A 56 9.83 -5.41 15.35
N ASP A 57 10.38 -4.88 14.26
CA ASP A 57 9.66 -4.16 13.21
C ASP A 57 10.51 -4.13 11.95
N VAL A 58 9.96 -3.55 10.89
CA VAL A 58 10.48 -3.52 9.53
C VAL A 58 10.46 -4.90 8.88
N SER A 59 9.95 -4.91 7.66
CA SER A 59 9.84 -6.08 6.82
C SER A 59 10.58 -5.86 5.51
N VAL A 60 10.88 -6.95 4.82
CA VAL A 60 11.55 -6.94 3.53
C VAL A 60 10.78 -7.78 2.53
N VAL A 61 10.61 -7.25 1.32
CA VAL A 61 10.12 -7.98 0.16
C VAL A 61 11.31 -8.48 -0.63
N ASP A 62 11.36 -9.79 -0.81
CA ASP A 62 12.21 -10.45 -1.81
C ASP A 62 11.35 -10.81 -3.02
N LEU A 63 11.52 -10.07 -4.11
CA LEU A 63 10.77 -10.26 -5.34
C LEU A 63 11.69 -10.85 -6.41
N THR A 64 11.49 -12.13 -6.72
CA THR A 64 12.18 -12.80 -7.82
C THR A 64 11.27 -12.85 -9.06
N VAL A 65 11.71 -12.26 -10.18
CA VAL A 65 10.89 -12.08 -11.38
C VAL A 65 11.67 -12.33 -12.67
N ARG A 66 10.94 -12.80 -13.69
CA ARG A 66 11.42 -12.87 -15.06
C ARG A 66 10.85 -11.70 -15.86
N LEU A 67 11.73 -10.86 -16.40
CA LEU A 67 11.40 -9.72 -17.24
C LEU A 67 11.33 -10.14 -18.71
N GLU A 68 10.40 -9.53 -19.45
CA GLU A 68 10.32 -9.68 -20.90
C GLU A 68 11.42 -8.87 -21.60
N LYS A 69 11.73 -7.67 -21.06
CA LYS A 69 12.78 -6.77 -21.52
C LYS A 69 13.73 -6.47 -20.36
N SER A 70 15.02 -6.40 -20.65
CA SER A 70 16.02 -5.98 -19.69
C SER A 70 15.77 -4.53 -19.24
N ALA A 71 15.97 -4.26 -17.96
CA ALA A 71 15.76 -2.94 -17.37
C ALA A 71 16.86 -2.62 -16.34
N SER A 72 17.18 -1.33 -16.20
CA SER A 72 17.93 -0.76 -15.09
C SER A 72 16.96 -0.18 -14.06
N ALA A 73 17.35 -0.15 -12.78
CA ALA A 73 16.55 0.46 -11.72
C ALA A 73 16.66 1.99 -11.77
N GLU A 74 15.52 2.68 -11.76
CA GLU A 74 15.43 4.14 -11.62
C GLU A 74 14.29 4.47 -10.65
N SER A 75 14.53 5.38 -9.70
CA SER A 75 13.57 5.75 -8.65
C SER A 75 12.88 7.10 -8.89
N GLU A 76 13.43 7.91 -9.80
CA GLU A 76 12.90 9.24 -10.09
C GLU A 76 11.72 9.16 -11.05
N GLY A 77 10.49 9.24 -10.51
CA GLY A 77 9.29 9.19 -11.33
C GLY A 77 8.00 9.43 -10.59
N LYS A 78 6.90 8.87 -11.12
CA LYS A 78 5.52 9.04 -10.62
C LYS A 78 5.29 8.50 -9.20
N LEU A 79 6.27 7.80 -8.64
CA LEU A 79 6.20 7.18 -7.31
C LEU A 79 7.02 7.95 -6.26
N LYS A 80 7.43 9.19 -6.55
CA LYS A 80 8.12 10.04 -5.59
C LYS A 80 7.33 10.16 -4.28
N GLY A 81 7.98 9.91 -3.15
CA GLY A 81 7.35 9.90 -1.83
C GLY A 81 6.55 8.62 -1.52
N ILE A 82 6.56 7.63 -2.41
CA ILE A 82 5.98 6.29 -2.17
C ILE A 82 7.06 5.22 -2.32
N LEU A 83 7.89 5.31 -3.36
CA LEU A 83 9.01 4.41 -3.62
C LEU A 83 10.33 5.14 -3.40
N GLY A 84 11.08 4.71 -2.39
CA GLY A 84 12.43 5.14 -2.11
C GLY A 84 13.49 4.31 -2.80
N TYR A 85 14.73 4.78 -2.71
CA TYR A 85 15.89 4.14 -3.32
C TYR A 85 17.13 4.40 -2.48
N ILE A 86 17.93 3.37 -2.27
CA ILE A 86 19.14 3.44 -1.46
C ILE A 86 20.28 2.61 -2.07
N GLU A 87 21.49 3.15 -1.95
CA GLU A 87 22.75 2.51 -2.36
C GLU A 87 23.75 2.38 -1.19
N GLU A 88 23.29 2.69 0.02
CA GLU A 88 24.09 2.60 1.25
C GLU A 88 24.04 1.19 1.84
N ASP A 89 25.04 0.84 2.65
CA ASP A 89 25.04 -0.43 3.37
C ASP A 89 24.13 -0.30 4.60
N VAL A 90 22.94 -0.91 4.53
CA VAL A 90 21.85 -0.72 5.49
C VAL A 90 21.32 -2.05 6.03
N VAL A 91 20.68 -1.98 7.19
CA VAL A 91 19.99 -3.10 7.84
C VAL A 91 18.57 -2.71 8.24
N SER A 92 17.75 -3.70 8.62
CA SER A 92 16.32 -3.50 8.89
C SER A 92 16.04 -2.39 9.91
N THR A 93 16.83 -2.30 10.98
CA THR A 93 16.61 -1.34 12.06
C THR A 93 16.80 0.10 11.63
N ASP A 94 17.55 0.35 10.56
CA ASP A 94 17.75 1.70 10.08
C ASP A 94 16.44 2.31 9.56
N PHE A 95 15.50 1.46 9.11
CA PHE A 95 14.20 1.85 8.57
C PHE A 95 13.08 1.98 9.61
N ILE A 96 13.36 1.77 10.91
CA ILE A 96 12.33 1.90 11.95
C ILE A 96 11.92 3.36 12.09
N GLY A 97 10.62 3.63 11.89
CA GLY A 97 10.10 4.99 11.94
C GLY A 97 10.77 5.90 10.92
N ASP A 98 11.15 5.35 9.76
CA ASP A 98 12.01 6.02 8.79
C ASP A 98 11.53 7.45 8.52
N SER A 99 12.31 8.36 9.10
CA SER A 99 12.19 9.81 9.07
C SER A 99 13.39 10.42 8.35
N ARG A 100 14.23 9.59 7.71
CA ARG A 100 15.51 9.98 7.10
C ARG A 100 15.35 10.74 5.78
N GLN A 101 14.16 10.78 5.20
CA GLN A 101 13.85 11.65 4.07
C GLN A 101 12.65 12.54 4.37
N VAL A 102 12.71 13.78 3.88
CA VAL A 102 11.60 14.74 3.92
C VAL A 102 11.06 14.89 2.49
N PRO A 103 9.78 14.59 2.26
CA PRO A 103 8.81 14.13 3.25
C PRO A 103 9.06 12.68 3.67
N PRO A 104 8.91 12.36 4.98
CA PRO A 104 8.92 10.98 5.44
C PRO A 104 7.71 10.29 4.82
N ASN A 105 7.63 8.96 4.94
CA ASN A 105 6.53 8.12 4.44
C ASN A 105 6.78 7.49 3.07
N GLU A 106 7.94 6.90 2.80
CA GLU A 106 8.03 5.96 1.69
C GLU A 106 7.37 4.62 2.10
N SER A 107 6.58 4.03 1.21
CA SER A 107 5.93 2.72 1.45
C SER A 107 6.85 1.54 1.17
N SER A 108 7.88 1.76 0.36
CA SER A 108 8.79 0.73 -0.11
C SER A 108 10.10 1.42 -0.46
N ILE A 109 11.23 0.90 -0.01
CA ILE A 109 12.55 1.46 -0.29
C ILE A 109 13.35 0.40 -1.02
N PHE A 110 13.70 0.66 -2.27
CA PHE A 110 14.45 -0.30 -3.09
C PHE A 110 15.92 -0.26 -2.69
N ASP A 111 16.47 -1.44 -2.37
CA ASP A 111 17.86 -1.62 -2.00
C ASP A 111 18.65 -2.09 -3.23
N ALA A 112 19.42 -1.17 -3.81
CA ALA A 112 20.16 -1.42 -5.04
C ALA A 112 21.33 -2.39 -4.85
N LYS A 113 21.86 -2.50 -3.63
CA LYS A 113 23.00 -3.38 -3.31
C LYS A 113 22.57 -4.78 -2.91
N ALA A 114 21.38 -4.94 -2.33
CA ALA A 114 20.87 -6.24 -1.90
C ALA A 114 20.25 -7.06 -3.04
N GLY A 115 19.85 -6.42 -4.15
CA GLY A 115 19.35 -7.10 -5.34
C GLY A 115 20.42 -7.93 -6.05
N ILE A 116 20.02 -8.99 -6.75
CA ILE A 116 20.94 -9.80 -7.56
C ILE A 116 20.26 -10.24 -8.87
N ALA A 117 20.97 -10.05 -9.98
CA ALA A 117 20.54 -10.51 -11.30
C ALA A 117 21.26 -11.80 -11.67
N LEU A 118 20.51 -12.84 -12.06
CA LEU A 118 21.11 -14.03 -12.67
C LEU A 118 21.50 -13.74 -14.13
N ASN A 119 20.67 -12.98 -14.82
CA ASN A 119 20.90 -12.46 -16.17
C ASN A 119 20.02 -11.21 -16.38
N GLY A 120 20.13 -10.56 -17.55
CA GLY A 120 19.41 -9.32 -17.86
C GLY A 120 17.87 -9.40 -17.78
N ASN A 121 17.30 -10.62 -17.74
CA ASN A 121 15.87 -10.85 -17.71
C ASN A 121 15.40 -11.67 -16.49
N PHE A 122 16.29 -12.05 -15.57
CA PHE A 122 15.91 -12.80 -14.37
C PHE A 122 16.60 -12.21 -13.16
N VAL A 123 15.82 -11.52 -12.34
CA VAL A 123 16.31 -10.65 -11.28
C VAL A 123 15.60 -10.92 -9.97
N LYS A 124 16.34 -10.79 -8.88
CA LYS A 124 15.84 -10.70 -7.52
C LYS A 124 15.99 -9.26 -7.06
N LEU A 125 14.88 -8.67 -6.65
CA LEU A 125 14.79 -7.32 -6.13
C LEU A 125 14.51 -7.39 -4.64
N VAL A 126 15.19 -6.55 -3.88
CA VAL A 126 15.01 -6.44 -2.43
C VAL A 126 14.44 -5.05 -2.13
N SER A 127 13.36 -5.01 -1.34
CA SER A 127 12.80 -3.73 -0.90
C SER A 127 12.35 -3.77 0.55
N TRP A 128 12.81 -2.80 1.32
CA TRP A 128 12.50 -2.61 2.72
C TRP A 128 11.19 -1.84 2.87
N TYR A 129 10.45 -2.12 3.94
CA TYR A 129 9.30 -1.31 4.34
C TYR A 129 9.06 -1.43 5.83
N ASP A 130 8.84 -0.29 6.48
CA ASP A 130 8.25 -0.26 7.82
C ASP A 130 6.76 -0.66 7.69
N ASN A 131 6.43 -1.84 8.20
CA ASN A 131 5.09 -2.42 8.08
C ASN A 131 4.04 -1.73 8.96
N GLU A 132 4.45 -0.90 9.92
CA GLU A 132 3.54 -0.16 10.77
C GLU A 132 3.42 1.29 10.30
N TRP A 133 4.54 2.01 10.21
CA TRP A 133 4.58 3.42 9.84
C TRP A 133 4.19 3.65 8.37
N GLY A 134 4.86 2.96 7.45
CA GLY A 134 4.63 3.13 6.01
C GLY A 134 3.19 2.81 5.61
N TYR A 135 2.60 1.77 6.20
CA TYR A 135 1.19 1.44 5.97
C TYR A 135 0.24 2.47 6.59
N SER A 136 0.48 2.88 7.84
CA SER A 136 -0.37 3.86 8.53
C SER A 136 -0.40 5.20 7.81
N SER A 137 0.74 5.69 7.32
CA SER A 137 0.81 6.91 6.52
C SER A 137 -0.01 6.80 5.22
N ARG A 138 0.03 5.63 4.53
CA ARG A 138 -0.82 5.42 3.33
C ARG A 138 -2.31 5.40 3.62
N VAL A 139 -2.72 4.92 4.80
CA VAL A 139 -4.12 4.98 5.21
C VAL A 139 -4.56 6.44 5.40
N ILE A 140 -3.73 7.29 5.97
CA ILE A 140 -4.00 8.73 6.12
C ILE A 140 -4.10 9.40 4.75
N ASP A 141 -3.13 9.16 3.86
CA ASP A 141 -3.13 9.70 2.50
C ASP A 141 -4.41 9.29 1.75
N PHE A 142 -4.82 8.02 1.88
CA PHE A 142 -6.05 7.53 1.26
C PHE A 142 -7.30 8.22 1.80
N LEU A 143 -7.38 8.46 3.11
CA LEU A 143 -8.51 9.18 3.73
C LEU A 143 -8.57 10.63 3.27
N GLU A 144 -7.42 11.29 3.14
CA GLU A 144 -7.35 12.65 2.62
C GLU A 144 -7.83 12.71 1.16
N GLU A 145 -7.36 11.79 0.30
CA GLU A 145 -7.81 11.68 -1.08
C GLU A 145 -9.33 11.43 -1.19
N MET A 146 -9.88 10.53 -0.36
CA MET A 146 -11.33 10.30 -0.29
C MET A 146 -12.10 11.56 0.12
N TYR A 147 -11.57 12.31 1.07
CA TYR A 147 -12.18 13.54 1.56
C TYR A 147 -12.14 14.65 0.48
N GLN A 148 -10.98 14.86 -0.15
CA GLN A 148 -10.83 15.82 -1.25
C GLN A 148 -11.71 15.45 -2.45
N GLY A 149 -11.79 14.16 -2.82
CA GLY A 149 -12.69 13.69 -3.87
C GLY A 149 -14.17 13.98 -3.57
N ARG A 150 -14.59 13.88 -2.31
CA ARG A 150 -15.94 14.24 -1.86
C ARG A 150 -16.16 15.76 -1.91
N LEU A 151 -15.19 16.56 -1.49
CA LEU A 151 -15.25 18.03 -1.59
C LEU A 151 -15.30 18.50 -3.05
N LEU A 152 -14.53 17.91 -3.95
CA LEU A 152 -14.57 18.20 -5.39
C LEU A 152 -15.94 17.88 -5.99
N THR A 153 -16.56 16.79 -5.56
CA THR A 153 -17.90 16.39 -5.98
C THR A 153 -18.95 17.39 -5.48
N LEU A 154 -18.90 17.78 -4.20
CA LEU A 154 -19.80 18.79 -3.62
C LEU A 154 -19.59 20.17 -4.24
N ASN A 155 -18.35 20.58 -4.51
CA ASN A 155 -18.04 21.84 -5.17
C ASN A 155 -18.52 21.87 -6.62
N ARG A 156 -18.45 20.74 -7.35
CA ARG A 156 -19.06 20.60 -8.68
C ARG A 156 -20.58 20.74 -8.60
N ILE A 157 -21.23 20.08 -7.64
CA ILE A 157 -22.69 20.19 -7.43
C ILE A 157 -23.07 21.63 -7.07
N ALA A 158 -22.38 22.28 -6.13
CA ALA A 158 -22.64 23.66 -5.72
C ALA A 158 -22.41 24.68 -6.85
N ARG A 159 -21.45 24.43 -7.75
CA ARG A 159 -21.22 25.26 -8.94
C ARG A 159 -22.35 25.12 -9.96
N VAL A 160 -22.83 23.89 -10.18
CA VAL A 160 -24.02 23.63 -11.02
C VAL A 160 -25.25 24.33 -10.42
N MET A 161 -25.47 24.18 -9.11
CA MET A 161 -26.58 24.83 -8.41
C MET A 161 -26.55 26.36 -8.54
N ARG A 162 -25.39 27.00 -8.33
CA ARG A 162 -25.25 28.47 -8.49
C ARG A 162 -25.55 28.94 -9.92
N ARG A 163 -25.22 28.14 -10.93
CA ARG A 163 -25.52 28.45 -12.34
C ARG A 163 -27.02 28.36 -12.64
N PHE A 164 -27.74 27.43 -12.01
CA PHE A 164 -29.19 27.32 -12.15
C PHE A 164 -29.96 28.32 -11.27
N ALA A 165 -29.39 28.68 -10.12
CA ALA A 165 -29.89 29.70 -9.20
C ALA A 165 -30.02 31.06 -9.87
N GLY A 166 -28.96 31.50 -10.56
CA GLY A 166 -28.94 32.76 -11.31
C GLY A 166 -29.84 32.76 -12.56
N ALA A 167 -30.34 31.59 -12.97
CA ALA A 167 -31.18 31.42 -14.16
C ALA A 167 -32.66 31.17 -13.84
N GLY A 168 -33.07 31.14 -12.56
CA GLY A 168 -34.45 30.87 -12.14
C GLY A 168 -34.95 29.44 -12.44
N LYS A 169 -34.05 28.49 -12.74
CA LYS A 169 -34.38 27.13 -13.21
C LYS A 169 -34.13 26.06 -12.14
N TRP A 170 -34.68 26.25 -10.95
CA TRP A 170 -34.43 25.41 -9.77
C TRP A 170 -34.96 23.97 -9.90
N GLU A 171 -36.11 23.78 -10.53
CA GLU A 171 -36.76 22.47 -10.68
C GLU A 171 -35.94 21.50 -11.52
N ASN A 172 -35.27 22.00 -12.57
CA ASN A 172 -34.38 21.19 -13.41
C ASN A 172 -33.10 20.76 -12.67
N ALA A 173 -32.58 21.62 -11.77
CA ALA A 173 -31.41 21.30 -10.97
C ALA A 173 -31.72 20.19 -9.94
N VAL A 174 -32.89 20.24 -9.30
CA VAL A 174 -33.37 19.21 -8.36
C VAL A 174 -33.61 17.88 -9.09
N ARG A 175 -34.17 17.90 -10.31
CA ARG A 175 -34.44 16.68 -11.08
C ARG A 175 -33.16 15.96 -11.54
N ILE A 176 -32.11 16.70 -11.88
CA ILE A 176 -30.78 16.13 -12.21
C ILE A 176 -30.15 15.47 -10.97
N LEU A 177 -30.29 16.09 -9.79
CA LEU A 177 -29.79 15.56 -8.52
C LEU A 177 -30.49 14.25 -8.13
N MET A 178 -31.81 14.19 -8.26
CA MET A 178 -32.61 13.00 -7.96
C MET A 178 -32.26 11.81 -8.87
N ASN A 179 -31.77 12.08 -10.10
CA ASN A 179 -31.31 11.04 -11.03
C ASN A 179 -29.88 10.55 -10.74
N TRP A 180 -29.08 11.31 -9.99
CA TRP A 180 -27.76 10.88 -9.52
C TRP A 180 -27.97 10.12 -8.20
N LYS A 181 -28.09 8.78 -8.27
CA LYS A 181 -28.24 7.85 -7.13
C LYS A 181 -27.05 7.85 -6.15
N LEU A 182 -26.69 8.99 -5.55
CA LEU A 182 -25.54 9.12 -4.65
C LEU A 182 -25.83 9.90 -3.36
N LEU A 183 -27.03 10.42 -3.16
CA LEU A 183 -27.41 11.09 -1.92
C LEU A 183 -28.49 10.30 -1.19
N ASP A 184 -28.07 9.30 -0.42
CA ASP A 184 -28.92 8.71 0.61
C ASP A 184 -29.02 9.70 1.77
N TRP A 185 -30.05 10.55 1.70
CA TRP A 185 -30.34 11.62 2.67
C TRP A 185 -30.59 11.11 4.10
N ARG A 186 -30.84 9.81 4.28
CA ARG A 186 -31.18 9.21 5.59
C ARG A 186 -29.99 9.05 6.54
N ARG A 187 -28.74 9.23 6.07
CA ARG A 187 -27.53 9.07 6.90
C ARG A 187 -26.94 10.36 7.47
N ILE A 188 -27.53 11.53 7.18
CA ILE A 188 -27.01 12.83 7.62
C ILE A 188 -27.75 13.35 8.88
N GLN A 189 -28.77 12.64 9.38
CA GLN A 189 -29.52 13.04 10.57
C GLN A 189 -29.62 11.98 11.68
N SER A 190 -28.64 11.07 11.79
CA SER A 190 -28.45 10.19 12.95
C SER A 190 -27.02 10.29 13.45
#